data_AF-A0A846C5D6-F1
#
_entry.id   AF-A0A846C5D6-F1
#
_cell.length_a   1.000
_cell.length_b   1.000
_cell.length_c   1.000
_cell.angle_alpha   90.00
_cell.angle_beta   90.00
_cell.angle_gamma   90.00
#
_symmetry.space_group_name_H-M   'P 1'
#
loop_
_entity.id
_entity.type
_entity.pdbx_description
1 polymer ?
#
loop_
_entity_poly.entity_id
_entity_poly.type
_entity_poly.pdbx_seq_one_letter_code
_entity_poly.pdbx_strand_id
1 'polypeptide(L)'
;MASNIAEEVDPFGEWKNIQSIGFVDYFRSEKNGKITCERRYYISSLSNNAELLAEAIRGHWGIENQLNWVLNVQFKENNSRIIKDNAPENLAVIRQIALNLLNQDKTVKTGIKNKRKRAGWNNNYL
;
A
#
# COMPACT_ATOMS: atom_id res chain seq x y z
N MET A 1 -12.84 17.69 -8.47
CA MET A 1 -13.72 16.88 -7.60
C MET A 1 -15.12 17.47 -7.71
N ALA A 2 -16.13 16.62 -7.80
CA ALA A 2 -17.54 17.01 -7.83
C ALA A 2 -18.21 16.56 -6.53
N SER A 3 -19.11 17.37 -5.98
CA SER A 3 -19.87 17.12 -4.76
C SER A 3 -21.37 17.23 -5.00
N ASN A 4 -22.19 16.83 -4.02
CA ASN A 4 -23.66 16.75 -4.16
C ASN A 4 -24.10 15.76 -5.24
N ILE A 5 -23.33 14.68 -5.42
CA ILE A 5 -23.51 13.69 -6.50
C ILE A 5 -24.30 12.45 -6.06
N ALA A 6 -24.78 12.40 -4.81
CA ALA A 6 -25.33 11.20 -4.20
C ALA A 6 -26.54 10.66 -4.98
N GLU A 7 -27.48 11.52 -5.38
CA GLU A 7 -28.66 11.12 -6.14
C GLU A 7 -28.33 10.61 -7.56
N GLU A 8 -27.25 11.11 -8.17
CA GLU A 8 -26.84 10.70 -9.52
C GLU A 8 -26.02 9.39 -9.52
N VAL A 9 -25.19 9.20 -8.49
CA VAL A 9 -24.17 8.14 -8.45
C VAL A 9 -24.60 6.96 -7.61
N ASP A 10 -25.42 7.21 -6.58
CA ASP A 10 -25.96 6.20 -5.68
C ASP A 10 -27.49 6.39 -5.53
N PRO A 11 -28.26 6.25 -6.62
CA PRO A 11 -29.71 6.49 -6.61
C PRO A 11 -30.49 5.52 -5.69
N PHE A 12 -29.87 4.39 -5.32
CA PHE A 12 -30.45 3.39 -4.43
C PHE A 12 -29.96 3.53 -2.98
N GLY A 13 -29.01 4.43 -2.70
CA GLY A 13 -28.50 4.67 -1.35
C GLY A 13 -27.71 3.50 -0.75
N GLU A 14 -27.08 2.68 -1.58
CA GLU A 14 -26.30 1.51 -1.16
C GLU A 14 -24.94 1.92 -0.53
N TRP A 15 -24.41 3.07 -0.91
CA TRP A 15 -23.10 3.58 -0.50
C TRP A 15 -23.25 4.63 0.60
N LYS A 16 -23.23 4.15 1.85
CA LYS A 16 -23.30 5.02 3.03
C LYS A 16 -22.21 6.11 2.98
N ASN A 17 -22.63 7.35 3.22
CA ASN A 17 -21.77 8.53 3.35
C ASN A 17 -21.00 8.93 2.07
N ILE A 18 -21.51 8.62 0.88
CA ILE A 18 -20.96 9.20 -0.34
C ILE A 18 -21.14 10.74 -0.35
N GLN A 19 -20.05 11.48 -0.57
CA GLN A 19 -20.07 12.95 -0.60
C GLN A 19 -19.48 13.54 -1.86
N SER A 20 -18.53 12.85 -2.49
CA SER A 20 -17.85 13.37 -3.68
C SER A 20 -17.37 12.27 -4.63
N ILE A 21 -17.21 12.66 -5.90
CA ILE A 21 -16.40 11.93 -6.88
C ILE A 21 -15.17 12.76 -7.22
N GLY A 22 -14.02 12.10 -7.23
CA GLY A 22 -12.76 12.67 -7.72
C GLY A 22 -12.19 11.83 -8.85
N PHE A 23 -11.34 12.45 -9.67
CA PHE A 23 -10.44 11.71 -10.53
C PHE A 23 -9.02 12.20 -10.32
N VAL A 24 -8.05 11.33 -10.57
CA VAL A 24 -6.63 11.69 -10.63
C VAL A 24 -6.06 11.18 -11.94
N ASP A 25 -5.20 11.98 -12.54
CA ASP A 25 -4.40 11.57 -13.70
C ASP A 25 -3.08 10.98 -13.18
N TYR A 26 -2.85 9.71 -13.51
CA TYR A 26 -1.68 8.96 -13.12
C TYR A 26 -0.68 8.92 -14.27
N PHE A 27 0.45 9.59 -14.11
CA PHE A 27 1.54 9.59 -15.07
C PHE A 27 2.61 8.58 -14.68
N ARG A 28 2.98 7.70 -15.61
CA ARG A 28 4.08 6.75 -15.45
C ARG A 28 5.10 6.96 -16.56
N SER A 29 6.34 7.22 -16.16
CA SER A 29 7.50 7.21 -17.05
C SER A 29 8.11 5.81 -17.07
N GLU A 30 8.26 5.26 -18.28
CA GLU A 30 8.97 4.01 -18.53
C GLU A 30 10.46 4.27 -18.81
N LYS A 31 11.29 3.23 -18.66
CA LYS A 31 12.75 3.33 -18.86
C LYS A 31 13.17 3.76 -20.27
N ASN A 32 12.31 3.55 -21.26
CA ASN A 32 12.52 3.96 -22.66
C ASN A 32 12.08 5.42 -22.93
N GLY A 33 11.69 6.18 -21.90
CA GLY A 33 11.23 7.56 -22.03
C GLY A 33 9.75 7.70 -22.41
N LYS A 34 9.02 6.59 -22.64
CA LYS A 34 7.58 6.64 -22.88
C LYS A 34 6.85 7.09 -21.61
N ILE A 35 5.97 8.07 -21.76
CA ILE A 35 5.04 8.50 -20.71
C ILE A 35 3.67 7.92 -21.03
N THR A 36 3.08 7.25 -20.04
CA THR A 36 1.68 6.81 -20.09
C THR A 36 0.87 7.62 -19.09
N CYS A 37 -0.36 7.93 -19.46
CA CYS A 37 -1.32 8.62 -18.61
C CYS A 37 -2.56 7.74 -18.48
N GLU A 38 -3.01 7.54 -17.24
CA GLU A 38 -4.23 6.80 -16.91
C GLU A 38 -5.09 7.65 -16.00
N ARG A 39 -6.37 7.84 -16.33
CA ARG A 39 -7.32 8.52 -15.45
C ARG A 39 -8.01 7.50 -14.57
N ARG A 40 -7.97 7.73 -13.26
CA ARG A 40 -8.66 6.89 -12.27
C ARG A 40 -9.73 7.69 -11.55
N TYR A 41 -10.91 7.09 -11.40
CA TYR A 41 -12.05 7.67 -10.71
C TYR A 41 -12.20 7.08 -9.32
N TYR A 42 -12.59 7.93 -8.37
CA TYR A 42 -12.71 7.59 -6.96
C TYR A 42 -14.03 8.11 -6.43
N ILE A 43 -14.73 7.25 -5.69
CA ILE A 43 -15.86 7.63 -4.84
C ILE A 43 -15.31 7.91 -3.45
N SER A 44 -15.74 9.00 -2.82
CA SER A 44 -15.22 9.40 -1.52
C SER A 44 -16.32 9.90 -0.58
N SER A 45 -16.14 9.60 0.71
CA SER A 45 -16.89 10.23 1.79
C SER A 45 -16.31 11.57 2.23
N LEU A 46 -15.20 12.01 1.62
CA LEU A 46 -14.66 13.34 1.84
C LEU A 46 -15.59 14.38 1.20
N SER A 47 -15.75 15.50 1.90
CA SER A 47 -16.32 16.73 1.32
C SER A 47 -15.46 17.22 0.15
N ASN A 48 -15.85 18.33 -0.51
CA ASN A 48 -15.16 18.87 -1.69
C ASN A 48 -13.74 19.40 -1.40
N ASN A 49 -12.79 18.51 -1.10
CA ASN A 49 -11.39 18.77 -0.79
C ASN A 49 -10.50 17.87 -1.66
N ALA A 50 -10.11 18.39 -2.81
CA ALA A 50 -9.31 17.65 -3.78
C ALA A 50 -7.88 17.36 -3.30
N GLU A 51 -7.31 18.25 -2.48
CA GLU A 51 -5.96 18.09 -1.93
C GLU A 51 -5.91 16.90 -0.97
N LEU A 52 -6.83 16.85 -0.01
CA LEU A 52 -6.94 15.73 0.93
C LEU A 52 -7.22 14.40 0.23
N LEU A 53 -8.06 14.41 -0.82
CA LEU A 53 -8.27 13.22 -1.63
C LEU A 53 -6.97 12.77 -2.33
N ALA A 54 -6.22 13.69 -2.91
CA ALA A 54 -4.96 13.39 -3.57
C ALA A 54 -3.92 12.82 -2.59
N GLU A 55 -3.82 13.39 -1.38
CA GLU A 55 -2.97 12.87 -0.30
C GLU A 55 -3.38 11.46 0.11
N ALA A 56 -4.68 11.22 0.32
CA ALA A 56 -5.20 9.92 0.68
C ALA A 56 -4.92 8.85 -0.40
N ILE A 57 -5.15 9.19 -1.68
CA ILE A 57 -4.85 8.30 -2.81
C ILE A 57 -3.35 8.00 -2.89
N ARG A 58 -2.51 9.03 -2.69
CA ARG A 58 -1.05 8.86 -2.70
C ARG A 58 -0.57 8.00 -1.53
N GLY A 59 -1.12 8.21 -0.34
CA GLY A 59 -0.85 7.44 0.87
C GLY A 59 -1.27 5.99 0.74
N HIS A 60 -2.44 5.73 0.14
CA HIS A 60 -2.91 4.38 -0.15
C HIS A 60 -1.94 3.61 -1.04
N TRP A 61 -1.39 4.25 -2.07
CA TRP A 61 -0.32 3.66 -2.90
C TRP A 61 0.96 3.33 -2.11
N GLY A 62 1.21 4.05 -1.01
CA GLY A 62 2.28 3.75 -0.07
C GLY A 62 2.14 2.36 0.55
N ILE A 63 0.92 1.88 0.80
CA ILE A 63 0.68 0.53 1.35
C ILE A 63 1.19 -0.53 0.39
N GLU A 64 0.79 -0.47 -0.88
CA GLU A 64 1.23 -1.47 -1.86
C GLU A 64 2.75 -1.47 -2.05
N ASN A 65 3.35 -0.28 -2.15
CA ASN A 65 4.78 -0.15 -2.41
C ASN A 65 5.66 -0.46 -1.18
N GLN A 66 5.28 -0.01 0.01
CA GLN A 66 6.12 -0.08 1.21
C GLN A 66 5.84 -1.31 2.07
N LEU A 67 4.62 -1.86 2.01
CA LEU A 67 4.24 -3.06 2.76
C LEU A 67 4.17 -4.27 1.83
N ASN A 68 3.19 -4.33 0.94
CA ASN A 68 2.88 -5.55 0.18
C ASN A 68 4.02 -5.98 -0.73
N TRP A 69 4.60 -5.05 -1.51
CA TRP A 69 5.74 -5.37 -2.37
C TRP A 69 6.94 -5.87 -1.56
N VAL A 70 7.21 -5.26 -0.40
CA VAL A 70 8.34 -5.65 0.46
C VAL A 70 8.14 -7.06 1.02
N LEU A 71 6.93 -7.38 1.48
CA LEU A 71 6.59 -8.72 1.95
C LEU A 71 6.69 -9.75 0.82
N ASN A 72 6.10 -9.45 -0.34
CA ASN A 72 6.10 -10.31 -1.51
C ASN A 72 7.52 -10.64 -2.00
N VAL A 73 8.39 -9.64 -2.10
CA VAL A 73 9.72 -9.79 -2.71
C VAL A 73 10.81 -10.09 -1.69
N GLN A 74 10.88 -9.34 -0.59
CA GLN A 74 11.99 -9.42 0.37
C GLN A 74 11.79 -10.53 1.41
N PHE A 75 10.52 -10.79 1.78
CA PHE A 75 10.13 -11.92 2.61
C PHE A 75 9.72 -13.16 1.81
N LYS A 76 9.62 -13.04 0.48
CA LYS A 76 9.24 -14.13 -0.44
C LYS A 76 7.87 -14.72 -0.09
N GLU A 77 6.95 -13.88 0.36
CA GLU A 77 5.61 -14.31 0.78
C GLU A 77 4.87 -15.07 -0.32
N ASN A 78 4.88 -14.54 -1.55
CA ASN A 78 4.29 -15.20 -2.72
C ASN A 78 4.90 -16.57 -3.06
N ASN A 79 6.12 -16.85 -2.60
CA ASN A 79 6.79 -18.14 -2.84
C ASN A 79 6.63 -19.10 -1.65
N SER A 80 5.94 -18.70 -0.59
CA SER A 80 5.73 -19.52 0.60
C SER A 80 4.75 -20.65 0.28
N ARG A 81 5.14 -21.88 0.60
CA ARG A 81 4.29 -23.08 0.43
C ARG A 81 3.51 -23.44 1.70
N ILE A 82 3.54 -22.55 2.70
CA ILE A 82 2.85 -22.76 3.97
C ILE A 82 1.38 -22.43 3.73
N ILE A 83 0.53 -23.46 3.78
CA ILE A 83 -0.90 -23.38 3.48
C ILE A 83 -1.79 -24.09 4.51
N LYS A 84 -1.19 -24.75 5.51
CA LYS A 84 -1.90 -25.62 6.45
C LYS A 84 -2.44 -24.84 7.66
N ASP A 85 -3.70 -25.07 8.00
CA ASP A 85 -4.38 -24.51 9.17
C ASP A 85 -4.14 -22.98 9.28
N ASN A 86 -3.87 -22.48 10.49
CA ASN A 86 -3.61 -21.06 10.75
C ASN A 86 -2.17 -20.63 10.43
N ALA A 87 -1.33 -21.51 9.87
CA ALA A 87 0.07 -21.19 9.60
C ALA A 87 0.26 -20.02 8.61
N PRO A 88 -0.54 -19.85 7.54
CA PRO A 88 -0.41 -18.71 6.62
C PRO A 88 -0.67 -17.37 7.33
N GLU A 89 -1.75 -17.28 8.11
CA GLU A 89 -2.13 -16.07 8.84
C GLU A 89 -1.11 -15.73 9.92
N ASN A 90 -0.74 -16.70 10.75
CA ASN A 90 0.28 -16.52 11.80
C ASN A 90 1.60 -16.01 11.20
N LEU A 91 2.01 -16.57 10.06
CA LEU A 91 3.25 -16.18 9.41
C LEU A 91 3.16 -14.80 8.77
N ALA A 92 2.00 -14.41 8.21
CA ALA A 92 1.78 -13.06 7.70
C ALA A 92 1.96 -12.01 8.81
N VAL A 93 1.37 -12.25 9.99
CA VAL A 93 1.52 -11.36 11.16
C VAL A 93 2.99 -11.28 11.60
N ILE A 94 3.67 -12.41 11.73
CA ILE A 94 5.09 -12.46 12.12
C ILE A 94 5.96 -11.67 11.12
N ARG A 95 5.71 -11.81 9.81
CA ARG A 95 6.46 -11.06 8.78
C ARG A 95 6.23 -9.55 8.90
N GLN A 96 5.00 -9.12 9.17
CA GLN A 96 4.69 -7.70 9.37
C GLN A 96 5.39 -7.14 10.62
N ILE A 97 5.39 -7.87 11.74
CA ILE A 97 6.14 -7.49 12.95
C ILE A 97 7.63 -7.36 12.65
N ALA A 98 8.22 -8.36 11.98
CA ALA A 98 9.63 -8.33 11.60
C ALA A 98 9.95 -7.16 10.67
N LEU A 99 9.11 -6.88 9.67
CA LEU A 99 9.28 -5.74 8.77
C LEU A 99 9.25 -4.41 9.52
N ASN A 100 8.32 -4.25 10.47
CA ASN A 100 8.23 -3.03 11.29
C ASN A 100 9.50 -2.80 12.10
N LEU A 101 10.06 -3.83 12.75
CA LEU A 101 11.33 -3.74 13.46
C LEU A 101 12.50 -3.36 12.52
N LEU A 102 12.59 -4.00 11.35
CA LEU A 102 13.65 -3.71 10.37
C LEU A 102 13.55 -2.29 9.77
N ASN A 103 12.34 -1.74 9.67
CA ASN A 103 12.10 -0.36 9.21
C ASN A 103 12.50 0.68 10.28
N GLN A 104 12.35 0.33 11.57
CA GLN A 104 12.76 1.18 12.69
C GLN A 104 14.28 1.25 12.85
N ASP A 105 15.01 0.17 12.53
CA ASP A 105 16.47 0.16 12.57
C ASP A 105 17.09 1.25 11.66
N LYS A 106 17.79 2.21 12.25
CA LYS A 106 18.55 3.25 11.54
C LYS A 106 20.06 3.04 11.61
N THR A 107 20.53 1.99 12.29
CA THR A 107 21.97 1.75 12.52
C THR A 107 22.70 1.34 11.24
N VAL A 108 22.01 0.67 10.31
CA VAL A 108 22.59 0.19 9.05
C VAL A 108 21.79 0.70 7.85
N LYS A 109 22.45 1.40 6.94
CA LYS A 109 21.85 1.89 5.69
C LYS A 109 21.89 0.84 4.58
N THR A 110 21.15 -0.25 4.75
CA THR A 110 21.00 -1.32 3.75
C THR A 110 19.55 -1.73 3.55
N GLY A 111 19.25 -2.47 2.48
CA GLY A 111 17.90 -2.94 2.17
C GLY A 111 17.38 -4.00 3.14
N ILE A 112 16.05 -4.12 3.24
CA ILE A 112 15.34 -5.03 4.17
C ILE A 112 15.85 -6.47 4.10
N LYS A 113 16.09 -6.99 2.90
CA LYS A 113 16.64 -8.34 2.71
C LYS A 113 17.99 -8.54 3.42
N ASN A 114 18.86 -7.54 3.39
CA ASN A 114 20.19 -7.62 4.01
C ASN A 114 20.11 -7.41 5.52
N LYS A 115 19.26 -6.48 5.99
CA LYS A 115 18.99 -6.34 7.43
C LYS A 115 18.47 -7.65 8.03
N ARG A 116 17.51 -8.31 7.35
CA ARG A 116 16.99 -9.61 7.76
C ARG A 116 18.06 -10.69 7.82
N LYS A 117 18.97 -10.76 6.83
CA LYS A 117 20.12 -11.69 6.88
C LYS A 117 21.04 -11.41 8.05
N ARG A 118 21.31 -10.13 8.35
CA ARG A 118 22.16 -9.73 9.47
C ARG A 118 21.56 -10.14 10.81
N ALA A 119 20.26 -9.92 11.02
CA ALA A 119 19.53 -10.36 12.21
C ALA A 119 19.59 -11.88 12.38
N GLY A 120 19.50 -12.63 11.27
CA GLY A 120 19.66 -14.09 11.32
C GLY A 120 21.08 -14.59 11.60
N TRP A 121 22.11 -13.74 11.52
CA TRP A 121 23.53 -14.12 11.67
C TRP A 121 24.21 -13.52 12.90
N ASN A 122 23.55 -12.60 13.61
CA ASN A 122 24.14 -11.91 14.75
C ASN A 122 23.07 -11.66 15.82
N ASN A 123 23.16 -12.42 16.91
CA ASN A 123 22.24 -12.32 18.05
C ASN A 123 22.33 -10.97 18.78
N ASN A 124 23.38 -10.19 18.56
CA ASN A 124 23.52 -8.85 19.13
C ASN A 124 22.99 -7.75 18.18
N TYR A 125 22.51 -8.11 16.99
CA TYR A 125 21.91 -7.16 16.05
C TYR A 125 20.40 -7.34 16.03
N LEU A 126 19.70 -6.33 16.57
CA LEU A 126 18.26 -6.31 16.89
C LEU A 126 17.84 -7.32 17.96
#